data_AF-A0A9N8HKT9-F1
#
_entry.id   AF-A0A9N8HKT9-F1
#
_cell.length_a   1.000
_cell.length_b   1.000
_cell.length_c   1.000
_cell.angle_alpha   90.00
_cell.angle_beta   90.00
_cell.angle_gamma   90.00
#
_symmetry.space_group_name_H-M   'P 1'
#
loop_
_entity.id
_entity.type
_entity.pdbx_description
1 polymer ?
#
loop_
_entity_poly.entity_id
_entity_poly.type
_entity_poly.pdbx_seq_one_letter_code
_entity_poly.pdbx_strand_id
1 'polypeptide(L)'
;MALLGLLGLSFQRNNLNDYVSATSRMASTIESSPARQEDKGVDYQPSKIEQYIISHMAALGLDKKAPELVSTCHLWNQHNSTPYHKEMHEFVANLEEYYKRINEFSMNVTDLRQHFDNSRNDICDTLELHKEGLPALFPNNKLSYTRAGWVEPLLPPQRHPNWCIDGTQNSLASIEYLIHDFGQMCRQLKPNSRTVLFDMGASLMFSTKWPSPVLALVALFRKFGIPFDHIYAYEMTKQDPQKVFEMVPDHMSAAYHWINVGVDPDPQSKNNPFNLLLDNFNEDDLVIVKLDIDTPWIEQKLAHQLLADDRLLRIIDHFYFEHHVNQKELAPYWGRMGETVEESLTLFQELRKKGVASHFWT
;
A
#
# COMPACT_ATOMS: atom_id res chain seq x y z
N MET A 1 -14.88 -34.50 -58.28
CA MET A 1 -16.06 -34.29 -57.42
C MET A 1 -15.65 -33.30 -56.34
N ALA A 2 -15.76 -32.00 -56.61
CA ALA A 2 -16.93 -31.12 -56.44
C ALA A 2 -16.63 -30.19 -55.24
N LEU A 3 -15.88 -29.11 -55.49
CA LEU A 3 -16.32 -27.74 -55.86
C LEU A 3 -16.58 -26.87 -54.62
N LEU A 4 -15.57 -26.03 -54.33
CA LEU A 4 -15.62 -24.90 -53.42
C LEU A 4 -16.58 -23.83 -53.94
N GLY A 5 -17.49 -23.38 -53.08
CA GLY A 5 -18.27 -22.16 -53.26
C GLY A 5 -17.54 -20.96 -52.66
N LEU A 6 -17.16 -20.02 -53.52
CA LEU A 6 -16.74 -18.66 -53.16
C LEU A 6 -17.91 -17.72 -53.46
N LEU A 7 -18.57 -17.22 -52.41
CA LEU A 7 -19.52 -16.13 -52.50
C LEU A 7 -18.79 -14.81 -52.25
N GLY A 8 -18.80 -13.95 -53.25
CA GLY A 8 -18.28 -12.60 -53.19
C GLY A 8 -19.20 -11.69 -52.39
N LEU A 9 -18.60 -10.84 -51.55
CA LEU A 9 -19.25 -9.68 -50.96
C LEU A 9 -18.60 -8.41 -51.54
N SER A 10 -19.45 -7.66 -52.23
CA SER A 10 -19.21 -6.34 -52.80
C SER A 10 -19.01 -5.31 -51.70
N PHE A 11 -17.88 -4.60 -51.75
CA PHE A 11 -17.61 -3.42 -50.93
C PHE A 11 -18.13 -2.17 -51.66
N GLN A 12 -19.21 -1.57 -51.18
CA GLN A 12 -19.62 -0.23 -51.57
C GLN A 12 -18.69 0.79 -50.91
N ARG A 13 -17.96 1.55 -51.74
CA ARG A 13 -17.26 2.78 -51.32
C ARG A 13 -18.29 3.90 -51.20
N ASN A 14 -18.56 4.36 -49.98
CA ASN A 14 -19.28 5.60 -49.76
C ASN A 14 -18.33 6.79 -49.87
N ASN A 15 -18.75 7.74 -50.71
CA ASN A 15 -18.18 9.07 -50.85
C ASN A 15 -18.18 9.82 -49.52
N LEU A 16 -17.03 10.34 -49.11
CA LEU A 16 -16.87 11.34 -48.07
C LEU A 16 -16.25 12.57 -48.72
N ASN A 17 -17.12 13.44 -49.21
CA ASN A 17 -16.86 14.85 -49.45
C ASN A 17 -18.16 15.58 -49.11
N ASP A 18 -18.02 16.80 -48.62
CA ASP A 18 -19.05 17.73 -48.15
C ASP A 18 -19.40 17.59 -46.66
N TYR A 19 -18.71 18.37 -45.82
CA TYR A 19 -19.33 19.31 -44.88
C TYR A 19 -18.24 20.24 -44.32
N VAL A 20 -18.10 21.41 -44.94
CA VAL A 20 -17.42 22.58 -44.37
C VAL A 20 -18.50 23.64 -44.15
N SER A 21 -18.75 23.99 -42.89
CA SER A 21 -18.92 25.37 -42.39
C SER A 21 -19.83 25.45 -41.15
N ALA A 22 -19.38 26.31 -40.23
CA ALA A 22 -20.15 27.06 -39.22
C ALA A 22 -20.50 26.39 -37.88
N THR A 23 -19.60 26.57 -36.90
CA THR A 23 -19.92 26.95 -35.50
C THR A 23 -18.65 27.56 -34.89
N SER A 24 -18.46 28.87 -34.94
CA SER A 24 -18.81 29.85 -33.91
C SER A 24 -18.46 29.44 -32.47
N ARG A 25 -17.32 29.98 -32.03
CA ARG A 25 -16.89 30.33 -30.65
C ARG A 25 -17.91 30.06 -29.53
N MET A 26 -17.60 29.06 -28.71
CA MET A 26 -17.75 29.15 -27.26
C MET A 26 -16.42 28.73 -26.65
N ALA A 27 -15.56 29.71 -26.37
CA ALA A 27 -14.48 29.52 -25.40
C ALA A 27 -15.18 29.51 -24.02
N SER A 28 -15.49 28.32 -23.51
CA SER A 28 -15.80 28.19 -22.10
C SER A 28 -14.50 28.41 -21.35
N THR A 29 -14.52 29.39 -20.47
CA THR A 29 -13.53 29.59 -19.43
C THR A 29 -13.44 28.28 -18.67
N ILE A 30 -12.34 27.54 -18.86
CA ILE A 30 -11.97 26.48 -17.93
C ILE A 30 -11.65 27.23 -16.64
N GLU A 31 -12.62 27.32 -15.74
CA GLU A 31 -12.37 27.69 -14.36
C GLU A 31 -11.34 26.70 -13.85
N SER A 32 -10.15 27.22 -13.56
CA SER A 32 -9.11 26.52 -12.82
C SER A 32 -9.77 25.93 -11.58
N SER A 33 -9.81 24.60 -11.49
CA SER A 33 -10.20 23.90 -10.26
C SER A 33 -9.52 24.58 -9.08
N PRO A 34 -10.26 24.86 -7.99
CA PRO A 34 -9.66 25.48 -6.82
C PRO A 34 -8.47 24.63 -6.40
N ALA A 35 -7.28 25.24 -6.41
CA ALA A 35 -6.10 24.68 -5.77
C ALA A 35 -6.53 24.21 -4.38
N ARG A 36 -6.14 22.99 -4.00
CA ARG A 36 -6.37 22.39 -2.69
C ARG A 36 -6.20 23.50 -1.67
N GLN A 37 -7.31 23.94 -1.04
CA GLN A 37 -7.18 24.72 0.20
C GLN A 37 -6.17 23.94 1.01
N GLU A 38 -5.06 24.57 1.41
CA GLU A 38 -4.08 23.98 2.31
C GLU A 38 -4.88 23.43 3.48
N ASP A 39 -5.18 22.14 3.40
CA ASP A 39 -5.90 21.41 4.41
C ASP A 39 -4.95 21.50 5.57
N LYS A 40 -5.29 22.32 6.57
CA LYS A 40 -4.43 22.59 7.72
C LYS A 40 -4.07 21.23 8.27
N GLY A 41 -2.83 20.82 8.00
CA GLY A 41 -2.45 19.42 7.89
C GLY A 41 -3.03 18.62 9.03
N VAL A 42 -3.77 17.56 8.71
CA VAL A 42 -4.21 16.67 9.77
C VAL A 42 -2.95 16.05 10.37
N ASP A 43 -2.59 16.55 11.55
CA ASP A 43 -1.44 16.06 12.30
C ASP A 43 -1.63 14.57 12.57
N TYR A 44 -0.55 13.80 12.43
CA TYR A 44 -0.54 12.39 12.75
C TYR A 44 -1.02 12.15 14.19
N GLN A 45 -2.04 11.30 14.35
CA GLN A 45 -2.61 10.96 15.65
C GLN A 45 -2.32 9.49 15.94
N PRO A 46 -1.26 9.16 16.70
CA PRO A 46 -1.03 7.78 17.10
C PRO A 46 -2.15 7.29 18.03
N SER A 47 -2.50 6.01 17.92
CA SER A 47 -3.36 5.35 18.91
C SER A 47 -2.75 5.46 20.32
N LYS A 48 -3.57 5.28 21.36
CA LYS A 48 -3.08 5.30 22.76
C LYS A 48 -2.02 4.22 23.00
N ILE A 49 -2.22 3.05 22.41
CA ILE A 49 -1.31 1.90 22.54
C ILE A 49 0.02 2.23 21.86
N GLU A 50 -0.02 2.71 20.62
CA GLU A 50 1.17 3.10 19.88
C GLU A 50 1.95 4.21 20.61
N GLN A 51 1.25 5.25 21.06
CA GLN A 51 1.87 6.36 21.80
C GLN A 51 2.60 5.86 23.05
N TYR A 52 2.00 4.91 23.78
CA TYR A 52 2.66 4.29 24.93
C TYR A 52 3.91 3.51 24.54
N ILE A 53 3.81 2.63 23.54
CA ILE A 53 4.95 1.83 23.07
C ILE A 53 6.11 2.74 22.66
N ILE A 54 5.85 3.76 21.84
CA ILE A 54 6.88 4.69 21.35
C ILE A 54 7.49 5.50 22.49
N SER A 55 6.69 5.98 23.46
CA SER A 55 7.22 6.75 24.60
C SER A 55 7.96 5.91 25.65
N HIS A 56 7.88 4.57 25.57
CA HIS A 56 8.46 3.65 26.55
C HIS A 56 9.42 2.62 25.92
N MET A 57 9.90 2.83 24.70
CA MET A 57 10.71 1.84 23.96
C MET A 57 11.90 1.30 24.76
N ALA A 58 12.70 2.17 25.39
CA ALA A 58 13.83 1.75 26.24
C ALA A 58 13.38 0.96 27.48
N ALA A 59 12.30 1.38 28.14
CA ALA A 59 11.75 0.68 29.31
C ALA A 59 11.18 -0.71 28.94
N LEU A 60 10.70 -0.85 27.70
CA LEU A 60 10.23 -2.10 27.09
C LEU A 60 11.39 -2.92 26.47
N GLY A 61 12.63 -2.42 26.53
CA GLY A 61 13.83 -3.08 26.00
C GLY A 61 13.90 -3.19 24.48
N LEU A 62 13.25 -2.27 23.75
CA LEU A 62 13.19 -2.24 22.28
C LEU A 62 14.41 -1.56 21.63
N ASP A 63 15.28 -0.96 22.43
CA ASP A 63 16.48 -0.19 22.08
C ASP A 63 17.76 -1.06 21.98
N LYS A 64 17.67 -2.35 22.29
CA LYS A 64 18.86 -3.21 22.39
C LYS A 64 19.44 -3.55 21.01
N LYS A 65 20.76 -3.39 20.90
CA LYS A 65 21.56 -3.69 19.70
C LYS A 65 22.14 -5.10 19.73
N ALA A 66 22.54 -5.58 18.55
CA ALA A 66 23.33 -6.80 18.44
C ALA A 66 24.58 -6.73 19.35
N PRO A 67 24.99 -7.85 19.99
CA PRO A 67 24.58 -9.22 19.72
C PRO A 67 23.34 -9.72 20.50
N GLU A 68 22.71 -8.89 21.33
CA GLU A 68 21.53 -9.29 22.10
C GLU A 68 20.27 -9.19 21.24
N LEU A 69 19.57 -10.30 21.01
CA LEU A 69 18.29 -10.27 20.29
C LEU A 69 17.18 -9.73 21.19
N VAL A 70 16.37 -8.79 20.69
CA VAL A 70 15.21 -8.24 21.41
C VAL A 70 14.01 -9.16 21.23
N SER A 71 13.45 -9.68 22.33
CA SER A 71 12.13 -10.33 22.27
C SER A 71 11.04 -9.29 22.37
N THR A 72 10.13 -9.25 21.41
CA THR A 72 8.99 -8.32 21.40
C THR A 72 7.67 -9.01 21.74
N CYS A 73 7.58 -10.33 21.60
CA CYS A 73 6.35 -11.07 21.89
C CYS A 73 5.99 -11.10 23.39
N HIS A 74 6.91 -10.70 24.27
CA HIS A 74 6.58 -10.52 25.68
C HIS A 74 5.47 -9.47 25.89
N LEU A 75 5.37 -8.45 25.02
CA LEU A 75 4.31 -7.44 25.03
C LEU A 75 2.91 -8.03 24.84
N TRP A 76 2.82 -9.13 24.09
CA TRP A 76 1.56 -9.83 23.80
C TRP A 76 1.28 -10.95 24.80
N ASN A 77 2.32 -11.61 25.29
CA ASN A 77 2.19 -12.85 26.06
C ASN A 77 2.22 -12.64 27.58
N GLN A 78 2.68 -11.47 28.07
CA GLN A 78 2.79 -11.18 29.50
C GLN A 78 1.86 -10.02 29.89
N HIS A 79 0.89 -10.30 30.75
CA HIS A 79 -0.15 -9.34 31.17
C HIS A 79 0.41 -8.05 31.80
N ASN A 80 1.61 -8.10 32.41
CA ASN A 80 2.23 -6.99 33.11
C ASN A 80 3.30 -6.25 32.28
N SER A 81 3.51 -6.61 31.02
CA SER A 81 4.50 -5.98 30.15
C SER A 81 4.10 -4.58 29.69
N THR A 82 2.79 -4.31 29.63
CA THR A 82 2.22 -3.01 29.25
C THR A 82 0.88 -2.83 29.96
N PRO A 83 0.53 -1.59 30.37
CA PRO A 83 -0.80 -1.29 30.90
C PRO A 83 -1.92 -1.47 29.86
N TYR A 84 -1.57 -1.59 28.57
CA TYR A 84 -2.51 -1.76 27.47
C TYR A 84 -2.63 -3.21 26.98
N HIS A 85 -2.20 -4.20 27.79
CA HIS A 85 -2.20 -5.61 27.39
C HIS A 85 -3.59 -6.08 26.94
N LYS A 86 -4.62 -5.70 27.70
CA LYS A 86 -6.01 -6.02 27.37
C LYS A 86 -6.44 -5.40 26.04
N GLU A 87 -6.16 -4.11 25.83
CA GLU A 87 -6.53 -3.38 24.64
C GLU A 87 -5.82 -3.90 23.38
N MET A 88 -4.58 -4.39 23.52
CA MET A 88 -3.86 -5.08 22.43
C MET A 88 -4.57 -6.36 22.01
N HIS A 89 -5.04 -7.19 22.95
CA HIS A 89 -5.82 -8.40 22.64
C HIS A 89 -7.21 -8.07 22.09
N GLU A 90 -7.87 -7.01 22.59
CA GLU A 90 -9.12 -6.54 21.99
C GLU A 90 -8.91 -6.02 20.56
N PHE A 91 -7.77 -5.40 20.25
CA PHE A 91 -7.43 -4.99 18.88
C PHE A 91 -7.36 -6.18 17.93
N VAL A 92 -6.80 -7.33 18.36
CA VAL A 92 -6.78 -8.56 17.54
C VAL A 92 -8.20 -9.05 17.24
N ALA A 93 -9.08 -9.07 18.24
CA ALA A 93 -10.49 -9.43 18.00
C ALA A 93 -11.19 -8.43 17.05
N ASN A 94 -10.86 -7.14 17.13
CA ASN A 94 -11.37 -6.14 16.20
C ASN A 94 -10.82 -6.33 14.78
N LEU A 95 -9.57 -6.78 14.66
CA LEU A 95 -8.92 -7.10 13.38
C LEU A 95 -9.60 -8.27 12.69
N GLU A 96 -9.93 -9.33 13.43
CA GLU A 96 -10.67 -10.48 12.90
C GLU A 96 -12.05 -10.07 12.35
N GLU A 97 -12.79 -9.23 13.07
CA GLU A 97 -14.07 -8.69 12.60
C GLU A 97 -13.90 -7.77 11.38
N TYR A 98 -12.84 -6.95 11.35
CA TYR A 98 -12.52 -6.10 10.19
C TYR A 98 -12.24 -6.94 8.94
N TYR A 99 -11.40 -7.98 9.03
CA TYR A 99 -11.11 -8.85 7.90
C TYR A 99 -12.29 -9.73 7.50
N LYS A 100 -13.12 -10.15 8.44
CA LYS A 100 -14.40 -10.79 8.13
C LYS A 100 -15.26 -9.88 7.25
N ARG A 101 -15.37 -8.60 7.59
CA ARG A 101 -16.12 -7.61 6.78
C ARG A 101 -15.47 -7.35 5.44
N ILE A 102 -14.15 -7.25 5.36
CA ILE A 102 -13.43 -7.19 4.07
C ILE A 102 -13.80 -8.39 3.23
N ASN A 103 -13.79 -9.60 3.78
CA ASN A 103 -14.07 -10.83 3.05
C ASN A 103 -15.52 -10.87 2.53
N GLU A 104 -16.47 -10.43 3.34
CA GLU A 104 -17.90 -10.32 3.00
C GLU A 104 -18.21 -9.13 2.07
N PHE A 105 -17.35 -8.11 2.02
CA PHE A 105 -17.54 -6.93 1.19
C PHE A 105 -17.60 -7.30 -0.29
N SER A 106 -18.54 -6.70 -1.00
CA SER A 106 -18.67 -6.84 -2.46
C SER A 106 -19.22 -5.56 -3.03
N MET A 107 -18.64 -5.08 -4.13
CA MET A 107 -19.13 -3.95 -4.89
C MET A 107 -19.18 -4.29 -6.37
N ASN A 108 -20.16 -3.72 -7.07
CA ASN A 108 -20.34 -3.91 -8.52
C ASN A 108 -19.59 -2.86 -9.36
N VAL A 109 -18.76 -2.04 -8.72
CA VAL A 109 -17.97 -1.00 -9.38
C VAL A 109 -16.54 -1.49 -9.52
N THR A 110 -16.04 -1.54 -10.75
CA THR A 110 -14.68 -1.99 -11.05
C THR A 110 -13.64 -0.88 -10.88
N ASP A 111 -14.06 0.37 -11.07
CA ASP A 111 -13.22 1.56 -10.94
C ASP A 111 -14.08 2.74 -10.45
N LEU A 112 -13.84 3.16 -9.22
CA LEU A 112 -14.56 4.24 -8.55
C LEU A 112 -14.51 5.57 -9.31
N ARG A 113 -13.41 5.83 -10.01
CA ARG A 113 -13.17 7.11 -10.69
C ARG A 113 -14.18 7.36 -11.81
N GLN A 114 -14.74 6.30 -12.39
CA GLN A 114 -15.78 6.36 -13.43
C GLN A 114 -17.16 6.82 -12.90
N HIS A 115 -17.30 6.98 -11.58
CA HIS A 115 -18.56 7.32 -10.91
C HIS A 115 -18.52 8.64 -10.14
N PHE A 116 -17.49 9.47 -10.34
CA PHE A 116 -17.30 10.72 -9.60
C PHE A 116 -18.14 11.92 -10.05
N ASP A 117 -18.89 11.81 -11.15
CA ASP A 117 -19.53 12.96 -11.80
C ASP A 117 -20.52 13.75 -10.94
N ASN A 118 -21.29 13.13 -10.03
CA ASN A 118 -22.20 13.85 -9.11
C ASN A 118 -22.42 13.20 -7.73
N SER A 119 -21.89 12.00 -7.50
CA SER A 119 -22.18 11.20 -6.31
C SER A 119 -20.91 10.67 -5.64
N ARG A 120 -19.81 11.45 -5.67
CA ARG A 120 -18.53 11.03 -5.08
C ARG A 120 -18.70 10.62 -3.62
N ASN A 121 -19.32 11.47 -2.81
CA ASN A 121 -19.46 11.17 -1.39
C ASN A 121 -20.32 9.92 -1.20
N ASP A 122 -21.43 9.81 -1.92
CA ASP A 122 -22.30 8.64 -1.87
C ASP A 122 -21.56 7.34 -2.21
N ILE A 123 -20.73 7.33 -3.27
CA ILE A 123 -19.97 6.12 -3.64
C ILE A 123 -18.86 5.83 -2.64
N CYS A 124 -18.15 6.85 -2.13
CA CYS A 124 -17.11 6.64 -1.12
C CYS A 124 -17.68 6.15 0.21
N ASP A 125 -18.88 6.60 0.59
CA ASP A 125 -19.57 6.13 1.79
C ASP A 125 -19.98 4.65 1.69
N THR A 126 -20.15 4.12 0.47
CA THR A 126 -20.38 2.67 0.28
C THR A 126 -19.15 1.80 0.58
N LEU A 127 -17.96 2.40 0.66
CA LEU A 127 -16.72 1.69 0.98
C LEU A 127 -16.51 1.52 2.49
N GLU A 128 -17.31 2.20 3.30
CA GLU A 128 -17.23 2.12 4.75
C GLU A 128 -17.69 0.74 5.24
N LEU A 129 -16.81 0.00 5.91
CA LEU A 129 -17.12 -1.33 6.47
C LEU A 129 -18.06 -1.26 7.68
N HIS A 130 -18.33 -0.06 8.18
CA HIS A 130 -19.29 0.21 9.24
C HIS A 130 -19.93 1.59 8.99
N LYS A 131 -21.23 1.72 9.30
CA LYS A 131 -22.02 2.97 9.12
C LYS A 131 -21.45 4.22 9.81
N GLU A 132 -20.57 4.03 10.79
CA GLU A 132 -19.91 5.09 11.58
C GLU A 132 -18.39 5.13 11.31
N GLY A 133 -17.94 4.49 10.22
CA GLY A 133 -16.54 4.36 9.83
C GLY A 133 -15.73 3.36 10.67
N LEU A 134 -14.44 3.24 10.35
CA LEU A 134 -13.51 2.34 11.03
C LEU A 134 -13.40 2.53 12.56
N PRO A 135 -13.47 3.74 13.15
CA PRO A 135 -13.41 3.91 14.61
C PRO A 135 -14.48 3.14 15.39
N ALA A 136 -15.62 2.85 14.76
CA ALA A 136 -16.67 2.06 15.39
C ALA A 136 -16.36 0.55 15.40
N LEU A 137 -15.55 0.06 14.46
CA LEU A 137 -15.00 -1.30 14.49
C LEU A 137 -13.84 -1.44 15.47
N PHE A 138 -13.10 -0.34 15.70
CA PHE A 138 -11.92 -0.26 16.56
C PHE A 138 -12.13 0.74 17.70
N PRO A 139 -13.02 0.45 18.66
CA PRO A 139 -13.38 1.39 19.72
C PRO A 139 -12.18 1.72 20.61
N ASN A 140 -12.27 2.86 21.31
CA ASN A 140 -11.26 3.35 22.26
C ASN A 140 -9.93 3.83 21.64
N ASN A 141 -9.98 4.37 20.40
CA ASN A 141 -8.81 4.93 19.69
C ASN A 141 -7.68 3.90 19.54
N LYS A 142 -8.04 2.68 19.07
CA LYS A 142 -7.09 1.60 18.80
C LYS A 142 -6.36 1.76 17.46
N LEU A 143 -6.86 2.63 16.58
CA LEU A 143 -6.23 2.98 15.31
C LEU A 143 -5.42 4.27 15.44
N SER A 144 -4.41 4.39 14.61
CA SER A 144 -3.71 5.64 14.36
C SER A 144 -4.34 6.34 13.15
N TYR A 145 -4.24 7.66 13.07
CA TYR A 145 -4.79 8.44 11.96
C TYR A 145 -3.69 9.20 11.24
N THR A 146 -3.67 9.10 9.91
CA THR A 146 -2.75 9.80 9.01
C THR A 146 -3.52 10.64 8.00
N ARG A 147 -2.81 11.38 7.15
CA ARG A 147 -3.43 12.06 5.99
C ARG A 147 -4.20 11.08 5.10
N ALA A 148 -3.75 9.84 4.93
CA ALA A 148 -4.42 8.83 4.11
C ALA A 148 -5.62 8.15 4.81
N GLY A 149 -5.91 8.52 6.07
CA GLY A 149 -7.00 7.95 6.86
C GLY A 149 -6.52 7.09 8.02
N TRP A 150 -7.42 6.24 8.52
CA TRP A 150 -7.11 5.31 9.61
C TRP A 150 -6.14 4.20 9.17
N VAL A 151 -5.16 3.91 10.03
CA VAL A 151 -4.15 2.85 9.86
C VAL A 151 -3.97 2.07 11.16
N GLU A 152 -3.40 0.87 11.06
CA GLU A 152 -3.05 0.06 12.21
C GLU A 152 -1.99 0.74 13.10
N PRO A 153 -2.01 0.53 14.42
CA PRO A 153 -0.97 1.06 15.29
C PRO A 153 0.40 0.43 15.00
N LEU A 154 1.47 1.21 15.13
CA LEU A 154 2.84 0.70 15.04
C LEU A 154 3.18 -0.16 16.26
N LEU A 155 3.01 -1.47 16.12
CA LEU A 155 3.26 -2.44 17.19
C LEU A 155 4.29 -3.50 16.76
N PRO A 156 5.24 -3.86 17.64
CA PRO A 156 5.96 -5.13 17.50
C PRO A 156 4.96 -6.31 17.51
N PRO A 157 5.22 -7.45 16.85
CA PRO A 157 6.49 -7.88 16.29
C PRO A 157 6.80 -7.36 14.87
N GLN A 158 6.16 -6.29 14.39
CA GLN A 158 6.28 -5.83 12.99
C GLN A 158 5.77 -6.88 11.99
N ARG A 159 4.80 -7.67 12.45
CA ARG A 159 4.06 -8.72 11.75
C ARG A 159 2.66 -8.80 12.33
N HIS A 160 1.84 -9.67 11.74
CA HIS A 160 0.54 -10.00 12.30
C HIS A 160 0.67 -10.38 13.80
N PRO A 161 -0.11 -9.75 14.71
CA PRO A 161 -0.02 -10.00 16.15
C PRO A 161 -0.13 -11.47 16.57
N ASN A 162 -0.96 -12.25 15.87
CA ASN A 162 -1.10 -13.70 16.11
C ASN A 162 0.22 -14.46 16.03
N TRP A 163 1.23 -13.97 15.29
CA TRP A 163 2.58 -14.55 15.33
C TRP A 163 3.12 -14.69 16.76
N CYS A 164 2.83 -13.73 17.64
CA CYS A 164 3.20 -13.81 19.04
C CYS A 164 2.25 -14.65 19.90
N ILE A 165 0.95 -14.67 19.56
CA ILE A 165 -0.13 -15.24 20.38
C ILE A 165 -0.26 -16.75 20.15
N ASP A 166 -0.31 -17.18 18.88
CA ASP A 166 -0.50 -18.58 18.49
C ASP A 166 0.74 -19.24 17.87
N GLY A 167 1.72 -18.43 17.43
CA GLY A 167 2.97 -18.93 16.84
C GLY A 167 2.81 -19.62 15.48
N THR A 168 1.69 -19.38 14.78
CA THR A 168 1.42 -20.03 13.50
C THR A 168 2.22 -19.40 12.37
N GLN A 169 2.81 -20.25 11.51
CA GLN A 169 3.53 -19.79 10.31
C GLN A 169 2.62 -19.00 9.36
N ASN A 170 1.31 -19.25 9.40
CA ASN A 170 0.34 -18.53 8.58
C ASN A 170 0.31 -17.03 8.91
N SER A 171 0.53 -16.64 10.17
CA SER A 171 0.57 -15.24 10.57
C SER A 171 1.87 -14.53 10.20
N LEU A 172 2.95 -15.26 9.94
CA LEU A 172 4.25 -14.65 9.63
C LEU A 172 4.21 -13.85 8.32
N ALA A 173 3.68 -14.44 7.25
CA ALA A 173 3.59 -13.84 5.92
C ALA A 173 2.20 -13.21 5.63
N SER A 174 1.32 -13.16 6.63
CA SER A 174 -0.04 -12.66 6.43
C SER A 174 -0.07 -11.13 6.49
N ILE A 175 -0.60 -10.51 5.45
CA ILE A 175 -0.93 -9.07 5.43
C ILE A 175 -2.27 -8.78 6.10
N GLU A 176 -2.94 -9.78 6.70
CA GLU A 176 -4.24 -9.65 7.35
C GLU A 176 -4.18 -8.91 8.71
N TYR A 177 -3.31 -7.91 8.82
CA TYR A 177 -3.26 -6.97 9.93
C TYR A 177 -3.13 -5.51 9.49
N LEU A 178 -3.01 -5.27 8.18
CA LEU A 178 -2.87 -3.95 7.58
C LEU A 178 -4.26 -3.31 7.45
N ILE A 179 -4.40 -2.08 7.95
CA ILE A 179 -5.69 -1.39 7.94
C ILE A 179 -5.65 -0.26 6.91
N HIS A 180 -6.69 -0.24 6.06
CA HIS A 180 -6.84 0.69 4.95
C HIS A 180 -8.19 1.38 5.06
N ASP A 181 -8.16 2.70 5.13
CA ASP A 181 -9.36 3.53 5.09
C ASP A 181 -9.76 3.82 3.63
N PHE A 182 -10.34 2.81 2.96
CA PHE A 182 -10.74 2.92 1.55
C PHE A 182 -11.77 4.04 1.30
N GLY A 183 -12.62 4.34 2.29
CA GLY A 183 -13.53 5.48 2.24
C GLY A 183 -12.77 6.80 2.15
N GLN A 184 -11.78 7.02 3.01
CA GLN A 184 -10.92 8.20 2.97
C GLN A 184 -10.10 8.27 1.68
N MET A 185 -9.49 7.16 1.24
CA MET A 185 -8.75 7.12 -0.04
C MET A 185 -9.64 7.52 -1.22
N CYS A 186 -10.87 7.00 -1.30
CA CYS A 186 -11.83 7.35 -2.34
C CYS A 186 -12.14 8.85 -2.38
N ARG A 187 -12.30 9.49 -1.20
CA ARG A 187 -12.57 10.93 -1.11
C ARG A 187 -11.40 11.77 -1.63
N GLN A 188 -10.17 11.25 -1.54
CA GLN A 188 -8.95 11.90 -1.99
C GLN A 188 -8.67 11.73 -3.49
N LEU A 189 -9.07 10.61 -4.07
CA LEU A 189 -8.95 10.36 -5.51
C LEU A 189 -9.67 11.47 -6.31
N LYS A 190 -9.20 11.75 -7.52
CA LYS A 190 -9.78 12.62 -8.56
C LYS A 190 -10.20 11.77 -9.76
N PRO A 191 -11.09 12.25 -10.64
CA PRO A 191 -11.51 11.47 -11.81
C PRO A 191 -10.34 11.06 -12.72
N ASN A 192 -9.27 11.85 -12.72
CA ASN A 192 -8.06 11.65 -13.50
C ASN A 192 -6.85 11.20 -12.66
N SER A 193 -7.02 10.89 -11.37
CA SER A 193 -5.95 10.32 -10.55
C SER A 193 -5.48 9.01 -11.15
N ARG A 194 -4.18 8.83 -11.28
CA ARG A 194 -3.61 7.50 -11.51
C ARG A 194 -3.43 6.78 -10.19
N THR A 195 -3.46 5.47 -10.24
CA THR A 195 -3.25 4.58 -9.10
C THR A 195 -2.04 3.71 -9.43
N VAL A 196 -1.02 3.78 -8.57
CA VAL A 196 0.31 3.30 -8.93
C VAL A 196 0.91 2.51 -7.80
N LEU A 197 1.45 1.33 -8.12
CA LEU A 197 2.21 0.50 -7.20
C LEU A 197 3.65 0.39 -7.68
N PHE A 198 4.60 0.72 -6.82
CA PHE A 198 6.01 0.39 -6.98
C PHE A 198 6.34 -0.78 -6.05
N ASP A 199 6.56 -1.95 -6.63
CA ASP A 199 6.97 -3.17 -5.91
C ASP A 199 8.48 -3.34 -6.06
N MET A 200 9.24 -2.89 -5.06
CA MET A 200 10.69 -3.04 -5.01
C MET A 200 11.02 -4.39 -4.36
N GLY A 201 11.59 -5.30 -5.13
CA GLY A 201 11.80 -6.70 -4.77
C GLY A 201 10.62 -7.58 -5.13
N ALA A 202 10.15 -7.42 -6.36
CA ALA A 202 9.06 -8.17 -6.94
C ALA A 202 9.49 -9.62 -7.20
N SER A 203 9.25 -10.51 -6.22
CA SER A 203 9.55 -11.94 -6.40
C SER A 203 8.57 -12.60 -7.39
N LEU A 204 9.05 -13.60 -8.13
CA LEU A 204 8.21 -14.40 -9.03
C LEU A 204 7.45 -15.54 -8.35
N MET A 205 7.26 -15.48 -7.04
CA MET A 205 6.48 -16.48 -6.33
C MET A 205 4.97 -16.28 -6.53
N PHE A 206 4.52 -16.31 -7.79
CA PHE A 206 3.11 -16.42 -8.17
C PHE A 206 2.60 -17.87 -8.09
N SER A 207 3.16 -18.67 -7.20
CA SER A 207 2.75 -20.06 -7.05
C SER A 207 1.39 -20.12 -6.36
N THR A 208 0.51 -21.03 -6.78
CA THR A 208 -0.76 -21.29 -6.11
C THR A 208 -0.60 -21.75 -4.65
N LYS A 209 0.60 -22.24 -4.29
CA LYS A 209 0.92 -22.74 -2.95
C LYS A 209 1.26 -21.63 -1.96
N TRP A 210 1.86 -20.55 -2.45
CA TRP A 210 2.28 -19.39 -1.67
C TRP A 210 2.01 -18.15 -2.53
N PRO A 211 0.78 -17.63 -2.55
CA PRO A 211 0.47 -16.44 -3.30
C PRO A 211 1.30 -15.28 -2.73
N SER A 212 2.01 -14.57 -3.60
CA SER A 212 2.78 -13.39 -3.20
C SER A 212 1.89 -12.40 -2.44
N PRO A 213 2.30 -11.91 -1.24
CA PRO A 213 1.49 -10.95 -0.48
C PRO A 213 1.16 -9.67 -1.28
N VAL A 214 2.00 -9.30 -2.26
CA VAL A 214 1.70 -8.17 -3.15
C VAL A 214 0.47 -8.42 -4.03
N LEU A 215 0.21 -9.67 -4.44
CA LEU A 215 -1.01 -10.01 -5.18
C LEU A 215 -2.24 -9.91 -4.30
N ALA A 216 -2.14 -10.28 -3.02
CA ALA A 216 -3.21 -10.11 -2.06
C ALA A 216 -3.51 -8.62 -1.84
N LEU A 217 -2.48 -7.77 -1.77
CA LEU A 217 -2.62 -6.32 -1.72
C LEU A 217 -3.32 -5.76 -2.98
N VAL A 218 -2.86 -6.15 -4.18
CA VAL A 218 -3.48 -5.72 -5.44
C VAL A 218 -4.95 -6.15 -5.53
N ALA A 219 -5.24 -7.40 -5.14
CA ALA A 219 -6.61 -7.90 -5.10
C ALA A 219 -7.48 -7.14 -4.10
N LEU A 220 -6.93 -6.75 -2.94
CA LEU A 220 -7.63 -5.96 -1.94
C LEU A 220 -8.01 -4.57 -2.49
N PHE A 221 -7.06 -3.82 -3.05
CA PHE A 221 -7.35 -2.50 -3.64
C PHE A 221 -8.39 -2.60 -4.77
N ARG A 222 -8.26 -3.61 -5.64
CA ARG A 222 -9.23 -3.87 -6.70
C ARG A 222 -10.62 -4.22 -6.15
N LYS A 223 -10.69 -4.96 -5.03
CA LYS A 223 -11.95 -5.33 -4.37
C LYS A 223 -12.74 -4.09 -3.92
N PHE A 224 -12.05 -3.01 -3.58
CA PHE A 224 -12.62 -1.70 -3.23
C PHE A 224 -12.73 -0.76 -4.44
N GLY A 225 -12.65 -1.27 -5.68
CA GLY A 225 -12.85 -0.47 -6.89
C GLY A 225 -11.71 0.52 -7.16
N ILE A 226 -10.51 0.24 -6.66
CA ILE A 226 -9.28 1.01 -6.90
C ILE A 226 -8.30 0.12 -7.67
N PRO A 227 -8.54 -0.15 -8.97
CA PRO A 227 -7.63 -0.95 -9.77
C PRO A 227 -6.36 -0.13 -10.08
N PHE A 228 -5.18 -0.75 -10.00
CA PHE A 228 -3.93 -0.09 -10.37
C PHE A 228 -3.81 0.14 -11.88
N ASP A 229 -3.46 1.36 -12.29
CA ASP A 229 -3.15 1.69 -13.69
C ASP A 229 -1.71 1.27 -14.04
N HIS A 230 -0.82 1.34 -13.05
CA HIS A 230 0.60 0.99 -13.21
C HIS A 230 1.11 0.21 -12.01
N ILE A 231 1.78 -0.91 -12.28
CA ILE A 231 2.51 -1.72 -11.29
C ILE A 231 3.94 -1.85 -11.79
N TYR A 232 4.87 -1.13 -11.18
CA TYR A 232 6.29 -1.18 -11.49
C TYR A 232 6.98 -2.20 -10.58
N ALA A 233 7.23 -3.39 -11.12
CA ALA A 233 7.77 -4.53 -10.39
C ALA A 233 9.27 -4.67 -10.65
N TYR A 234 10.09 -4.27 -9.67
CA TYR A 234 11.55 -4.30 -9.73
C TYR A 234 12.10 -5.61 -9.15
N GLU A 235 12.89 -6.33 -9.94
CA GLU A 235 13.55 -7.57 -9.51
C GLU A 235 14.99 -7.64 -10.04
N MET A 236 15.94 -7.89 -9.15
CA MET A 236 17.36 -7.99 -9.49
C MET A 236 17.70 -9.34 -10.13
N THR A 237 17.05 -10.40 -9.66
CA THR A 237 17.22 -11.77 -10.13
C THR A 237 16.75 -11.88 -11.57
N LYS A 238 17.64 -12.31 -12.47
CA LYS A 238 17.28 -12.40 -13.89
C LYS A 238 16.22 -13.47 -14.13
N GLN A 239 15.17 -13.09 -14.87
CA GLN A 239 14.04 -13.93 -15.17
C GLN A 239 13.65 -13.79 -16.64
N ASP A 240 13.09 -14.85 -17.22
CA ASP A 240 12.55 -14.83 -18.58
C ASP A 240 11.23 -14.04 -18.59
N PRO A 241 11.15 -12.88 -19.27
CA PRO A 241 9.95 -12.05 -19.27
C PRO A 241 8.70 -12.80 -19.71
N GLN A 242 8.81 -13.74 -20.66
CA GLN A 242 7.66 -14.51 -21.11
C GLN A 242 7.03 -15.28 -19.94
N LYS A 243 7.86 -15.97 -19.15
CA LYS A 243 7.39 -16.72 -17.98
C LYS A 243 6.79 -15.81 -16.91
N VAL A 244 7.33 -14.61 -16.74
CA VAL A 244 6.76 -13.61 -15.82
C VAL A 244 5.34 -13.27 -16.24
N PHE A 245 5.15 -12.86 -17.49
CA PHE A 245 3.85 -12.43 -17.99
C PHE A 245 2.84 -13.57 -18.11
N GLU A 246 3.27 -14.83 -18.28
CA GLU A 246 2.41 -16.01 -18.18
C GLU A 246 1.82 -16.21 -16.76
N MET A 247 2.49 -15.69 -15.73
CA MET A 247 2.04 -15.79 -14.33
C MET A 247 1.25 -14.57 -13.84
N VAL A 248 1.38 -13.42 -14.52
CA VAL A 248 0.64 -12.20 -14.17
C VAL A 248 -0.85 -12.43 -14.46
N PRO A 249 -1.76 -12.21 -13.50
CA PRO A 249 -3.19 -12.32 -13.75
C PRO A 249 -3.65 -11.44 -14.91
N ASP A 250 -4.54 -11.95 -15.77
CA ASP A 250 -4.98 -11.27 -17.00
C ASP A 250 -5.39 -9.80 -16.80
N HIS A 251 -6.09 -9.52 -15.70
CA HIS A 251 -6.57 -8.18 -15.37
C HIS A 251 -5.47 -7.18 -14.99
N MET A 252 -4.27 -7.65 -14.66
CA MET A 252 -3.09 -6.82 -14.38
C MET A 252 -2.18 -6.68 -15.60
N SER A 253 -2.36 -7.51 -16.64
CA SER A 253 -1.42 -7.63 -17.76
C SER A 253 -1.09 -6.28 -18.43
N ALA A 254 -2.07 -5.39 -18.58
CA ALA A 254 -1.88 -4.06 -19.16
C ALA A 254 -1.21 -3.07 -18.20
N ALA A 255 -1.37 -3.24 -16.89
CA ALA A 255 -0.83 -2.37 -15.86
C ALA A 255 0.57 -2.81 -15.40
N TYR A 256 0.97 -4.06 -15.64
CA TYR A 256 2.16 -4.66 -15.06
C TYR A 256 3.43 -4.38 -15.89
N HIS A 257 4.40 -3.72 -15.27
CA HIS A 257 5.70 -3.36 -15.85
C HIS A 257 6.80 -4.15 -15.14
N TRP A 258 7.33 -5.18 -15.78
CA TRP A 258 8.44 -5.97 -15.24
C TRP A 258 9.79 -5.26 -15.50
N ILE A 259 10.43 -4.82 -14.43
CA ILE A 259 11.71 -4.10 -14.46
C ILE A 259 12.79 -5.02 -13.88
N ASN A 260 13.44 -5.80 -14.76
CA ASN A 260 14.43 -6.80 -14.34
C ASN A 260 15.83 -6.20 -14.12
N VAL A 261 15.89 -5.13 -13.33
CA VAL A 261 17.13 -4.52 -12.83
C VAL A 261 16.98 -4.27 -11.33
N GLY A 262 18.09 -4.39 -10.59
CA GLY A 262 18.10 -4.03 -9.17
C GLY A 262 17.87 -2.53 -8.98
N VAL A 263 17.25 -2.17 -7.87
CA VAL A 263 17.09 -0.78 -7.44
C VAL A 263 18.43 -0.22 -6.95
N ASP A 264 18.65 1.07 -7.15
CA ASP A 264 19.86 1.77 -6.72
C ASP A 264 19.51 2.88 -5.74
N PRO A 265 20.09 2.91 -4.52
CA PRO A 265 19.76 3.93 -3.53
C PRO A 265 20.45 5.28 -3.77
N ASP A 266 21.33 5.42 -4.78
CA ASP A 266 21.90 6.73 -5.14
C ASP A 266 20.82 7.60 -5.80
N PRO A 267 20.49 8.79 -5.26
CA PRO A 267 19.51 9.70 -5.86
C PRO A 267 19.84 10.13 -7.29
N GLN A 268 21.10 10.06 -7.72
CA GLN A 268 21.52 10.40 -9.09
C GLN A 268 21.45 9.21 -10.06
N SER A 269 21.19 8.00 -9.55
CA SER A 269 21.11 6.80 -10.38
C SER A 269 19.82 6.76 -11.19
N LYS A 270 19.94 6.33 -12.46
CA LYS A 270 18.77 6.05 -13.31
C LYS A 270 17.93 4.87 -12.81
N ASN A 271 18.51 4.03 -11.97
CA ASN A 271 17.84 2.86 -11.38
C ASN A 271 17.29 3.16 -9.98
N ASN A 272 17.32 4.41 -9.52
CA ASN A 272 16.61 4.82 -8.32
C ASN A 272 15.10 4.97 -8.66
N PRO A 273 14.21 4.14 -8.12
CA PRO A 273 12.79 4.18 -8.49
C PRO A 273 12.11 5.49 -8.11
N PHE A 274 12.63 6.22 -7.12
CA PHE A 274 12.10 7.52 -6.73
C PHE A 274 12.27 8.58 -7.81
N ASN A 275 13.26 8.46 -8.69
CA ASN A 275 13.39 9.36 -9.84
C ASN A 275 12.22 9.16 -10.83
N LEU A 276 11.84 7.91 -11.11
CA LEU A 276 10.68 7.61 -11.94
C LEU A 276 9.40 8.18 -11.31
N LEU A 277 9.25 8.05 -9.99
CA LEU A 277 8.13 8.62 -9.25
C LEU A 277 8.02 10.14 -9.42
N LEU A 278 9.10 10.86 -9.11
CA LEU A 278 9.15 12.32 -9.16
C LEU A 278 9.00 12.90 -10.56
N ASP A 279 9.39 12.16 -11.60
CA ASP A 279 9.35 12.62 -12.98
C ASP A 279 7.97 12.39 -13.63
N ASN A 280 7.18 11.42 -13.14
CA ASN A 280 5.97 10.95 -13.85
C ASN A 280 4.67 11.12 -13.06
N PHE A 281 4.73 11.27 -11.73
CA PHE A 281 3.56 11.30 -10.86
C PHE A 281 3.49 12.60 -10.04
N ASN A 282 2.30 12.91 -9.54
CA ASN A 282 2.04 14.12 -8.77
C ASN A 282 1.08 13.83 -7.62
N GLU A 283 0.81 14.84 -6.80
CA GLU A 283 0.03 14.73 -5.55
C GLU A 283 -1.47 14.41 -5.75
N ASP A 284 -1.95 14.43 -7.00
CA ASP A 284 -3.31 13.99 -7.32
C ASP A 284 -3.37 12.48 -7.59
N ASP A 285 -2.24 11.81 -7.83
CA ASP A 285 -2.21 10.37 -8.02
C ASP A 285 -2.21 9.65 -6.67
N LEU A 286 -2.80 8.45 -6.59
CA LEU A 286 -2.63 7.55 -5.45
C LEU A 286 -1.36 6.73 -5.68
N VAL A 287 -0.33 7.00 -4.90
CA VAL A 287 0.98 6.34 -5.05
C VAL A 287 1.28 5.45 -3.86
N ILE A 288 1.55 4.20 -4.19
CA ILE A 288 1.85 3.14 -3.24
C ILE A 288 3.24 2.60 -3.53
N VAL A 289 4.06 2.51 -2.49
CA VAL A 289 5.41 1.95 -2.57
C VAL A 289 5.51 0.78 -1.60
N LYS A 290 5.97 -0.37 -2.11
CA LYS A 290 6.42 -1.51 -1.32
C LYS A 290 7.93 -1.64 -1.45
N LEU A 291 8.61 -1.75 -0.33
CA LEU A 291 10.04 -1.97 -0.21
C LEU A 291 10.27 -3.26 0.59
N ASP A 292 10.72 -4.31 -0.09
CA ASP A 292 11.19 -5.53 0.53
C ASP A 292 12.09 -6.20 -0.50
N ILE A 293 13.39 -5.96 -0.35
CA ILE A 293 14.48 -6.51 -1.15
C ILE A 293 15.45 -7.23 -0.21
N ASP A 294 16.12 -8.27 -0.70
CA ASP A 294 17.07 -9.06 0.10
C ASP A 294 18.40 -8.33 0.40
N THR A 295 18.42 -7.00 0.51
CA THR A 295 19.62 -6.19 0.76
C THR A 295 19.34 -5.02 1.71
N PRO A 296 19.40 -5.25 3.05
CA PRO A 296 18.96 -4.29 4.06
C PRO A 296 19.58 -2.89 3.95
N TRP A 297 20.88 -2.78 3.62
CA TRP A 297 21.52 -1.47 3.52
C TRP A 297 20.99 -0.61 2.36
N ILE A 298 20.48 -1.22 1.28
CA ILE A 298 19.82 -0.50 0.18
C ILE A 298 18.46 -0.02 0.65
N GLU A 299 17.71 -0.89 1.34
CA GLU A 299 16.38 -0.58 1.87
C GLU A 299 16.41 0.62 2.82
N GLN A 300 17.32 0.59 3.79
CA GLN A 300 17.51 1.68 4.74
C GLN A 300 17.78 3.00 4.04
N LYS A 301 18.66 3.00 3.02
CA LYS A 301 18.96 4.22 2.27
C LYS A 301 17.74 4.74 1.52
N LEU A 302 16.95 3.87 0.90
CA LEU A 302 15.72 4.27 0.21
C LEU A 302 14.67 4.80 1.21
N ALA A 303 14.46 4.13 2.34
CA ALA A 303 13.54 4.59 3.37
C ALA A 303 13.95 5.95 3.96
N HIS A 304 15.24 6.16 4.21
CA HIS A 304 15.77 7.46 4.66
C HIS A 304 15.73 8.53 3.58
N GLN A 305 15.90 8.16 2.29
CA GLN A 305 15.72 9.07 1.18
C GLN A 305 14.26 9.57 1.12
N LEU A 306 13.28 8.67 1.25
CA LEU A 306 11.87 9.04 1.37
C LEU A 306 11.65 10.00 2.55
N LEU A 307 12.16 9.65 3.74
CA LEU A 307 11.99 10.50 4.93
C LEU A 307 12.61 11.90 4.77
N ALA A 308 13.67 12.04 3.98
CA ALA A 308 14.43 13.28 3.81
C ALA A 308 13.94 14.17 2.65
N ASP A 309 13.12 13.67 1.73
CA ASP A 309 12.68 14.40 0.54
C ASP A 309 11.20 14.79 0.62
N ASP A 310 10.94 16.07 0.88
CA ASP A 310 9.57 16.61 0.97
C ASP A 310 8.76 16.43 -0.31
N ARG A 311 9.39 16.30 -1.49
CA ARG A 311 8.67 16.03 -2.74
C ARG A 311 8.13 14.60 -2.75
N LEU A 312 8.93 13.63 -2.30
CA LEU A 312 8.50 12.24 -2.18
C LEU A 312 7.38 12.09 -1.16
N LEU A 313 7.52 12.74 0.00
CA LEU A 313 6.52 12.72 1.08
C LEU A 313 5.17 13.29 0.67
N ARG A 314 5.13 14.22 -0.31
CA ARG A 314 3.86 14.75 -0.83
C ARG A 314 3.17 13.81 -1.80
N ILE A 315 3.94 13.06 -2.59
CA ILE A 315 3.44 12.20 -3.68
C ILE A 315 3.12 10.80 -3.19
N ILE A 316 3.89 10.22 -2.26
CA ILE A 316 3.66 8.85 -1.77
C ILE A 316 2.62 8.86 -0.65
N ASP A 317 1.54 8.09 -0.83
CA ASP A 317 0.46 7.98 0.16
C ASP A 317 0.67 6.81 1.10
N HIS A 318 1.03 5.64 0.57
CA HIS A 318 1.29 4.42 1.36
C HIS A 318 2.69 3.89 1.13
N PHE A 319 3.34 3.49 2.21
CA PHE A 319 4.67 2.89 2.21
C PHE A 319 4.68 1.58 3.00
N TYR A 320 4.75 0.45 2.30
CA TYR A 320 4.90 -0.88 2.89
C TYR A 320 6.38 -1.22 2.94
N PHE A 321 6.92 -1.50 4.12
CA PHE A 321 8.36 -1.76 4.25
C PHE A 321 8.66 -2.90 5.24
N GLU A 322 9.43 -3.89 4.78
CA GLU A 322 9.93 -4.97 5.64
C GLU A 322 11.26 -4.54 6.26
N HIS A 323 11.15 -3.80 7.36
CA HIS A 323 12.34 -3.30 8.01
C HIS A 323 13.00 -4.41 8.85
N HIS A 324 14.08 -4.96 8.30
CA HIS A 324 14.90 -6.00 8.92
C HIS A 324 15.61 -5.51 10.21
N VAL A 325 15.04 -5.82 11.38
CA VAL A 325 15.57 -5.40 12.70
C VAL A 325 16.03 -6.54 13.60
N ASN A 326 16.77 -6.19 14.66
CA ASN A 326 17.39 -7.09 15.64
C ASN A 326 16.36 -7.69 16.61
N GLN A 327 15.50 -8.54 16.07
CA GLN A 327 14.34 -9.11 16.77
C GLN A 327 14.43 -10.63 16.89
N LYS A 328 14.24 -11.14 18.10
CA LYS A 328 14.41 -12.56 18.45
C LYS A 328 13.47 -13.46 17.67
N GLU A 329 12.22 -13.03 17.50
CA GLU A 329 11.17 -13.85 16.89
C GLU A 329 11.31 -13.98 15.38
N LEU A 330 12.03 -13.06 14.74
CA LEU A 330 12.25 -13.04 13.29
C LEU A 330 13.69 -13.41 12.91
N ALA A 331 14.60 -13.48 13.89
CA ALA A 331 15.99 -13.90 13.70
C ALA A 331 16.20 -15.24 12.97
N PRO A 332 15.32 -16.27 13.07
CA PRO A 332 15.47 -17.48 12.27
C PRO A 332 15.32 -17.26 10.76
N TYR A 333 14.62 -16.22 10.33
CA TYR A 333 14.34 -15.90 8.92
C TYR A 333 15.28 -14.82 8.41
N TRP A 334 15.49 -13.79 9.22
CA TRP A 334 16.29 -12.62 8.88
C TRP A 334 17.78 -12.82 9.19
N GLY A 335 18.11 -13.60 10.21
CA GLY A 335 19.43 -13.61 10.82
C GLY A 335 19.59 -12.50 11.86
N ARG A 336 20.83 -12.08 12.13
CA ARG A 336 21.13 -11.02 13.09
C ARG A 336 21.23 -9.69 12.35
N MET A 337 20.36 -8.75 12.70
CA MET A 337 20.34 -7.41 12.13
C MET A 337 21.06 -6.40 13.02
N GLY A 338 21.56 -5.32 12.40
CA GLY A 338 22.25 -4.24 13.12
C GLY A 338 21.30 -3.22 13.75
N GLU A 339 20.14 -2.99 13.13
CA GLU A 339 19.15 -2.01 13.55
C GLU A 339 18.24 -2.54 14.65
N THR A 340 17.75 -1.64 15.48
CA THR A 340 16.89 -1.92 16.64
C THR A 340 15.41 -1.84 16.28
N VAL A 341 14.56 -2.44 17.10
CA VAL A 341 13.11 -2.31 16.99
C VAL A 341 12.70 -0.84 17.20
N GLU A 342 13.38 -0.12 18.10
CA GLU A 342 13.21 1.32 18.33
C GLU A 342 13.49 2.16 17.07
N GLU A 343 14.62 1.93 16.39
CA GLU A 343 14.99 2.66 15.17
C GLU A 343 13.91 2.48 14.08
N SER A 344 13.36 1.27 13.95
CA SER A 344 12.25 0.99 13.03
C SER A 344 10.94 1.68 13.42
N LEU A 345 10.51 1.56 14.68
CA LEU A 345 9.30 2.27 15.15
C LEU A 345 9.42 3.79 14.96
N THR A 346 10.61 4.34 15.21
CA THR A 346 10.90 5.77 15.02
C THR A 346 10.80 6.16 13.55
N LEU A 347 11.44 5.41 12.64
CA LEU A 347 11.37 5.65 11.20
C LEU A 347 9.92 5.68 10.70
N PHE A 348 9.12 4.68 11.07
CA PHE A 348 7.73 4.59 10.64
C PHE A 348 6.87 5.70 11.22
N GLN A 349 7.08 6.06 12.50
CA GLN A 349 6.38 7.17 13.13
C GLN A 349 6.69 8.49 12.42
N GLU A 350 7.96 8.76 12.11
CA GLU A 350 8.37 9.99 11.43
C GLU A 350 7.79 10.08 10.01
N LEU A 351 7.72 8.96 9.27
CA LEU A 351 7.02 8.91 7.99
C LEU A 351 5.52 9.26 8.13
N ARG A 352 4.84 8.70 9.14
CA ARG A 352 3.42 9.00 9.42
C ARG A 352 3.19 10.44 9.85
N LYS A 353 4.07 11.01 10.68
CA LYS A 353 4.06 12.45 11.03
C LYS A 353 4.18 13.35 9.80
N LYS A 354 4.88 12.90 8.76
CA LYS A 354 5.04 13.62 7.49
C LYS A 354 3.95 13.28 6.44
N GLY A 355 2.92 12.53 6.83
CA GLY A 355 1.73 12.31 6.01
C GLY A 355 1.73 11.02 5.19
N VAL A 356 2.77 10.19 5.28
CA VAL A 356 2.84 8.88 4.61
C VAL A 356 2.26 7.80 5.52
N ALA A 357 1.24 7.07 5.07
CA ALA A 357 0.76 5.89 5.74
C ALA A 357 1.77 4.75 5.60
N SER A 358 2.70 4.65 6.56
CA SER A 358 3.72 3.60 6.59
C SER A 358 3.19 2.35 7.31
N HIS A 359 3.44 1.18 6.73
CA HIS A 359 2.92 -0.12 7.13
C HIS A 359 4.06 -1.15 7.19
N PHE A 360 4.19 -1.90 8.28
CA PHE A 360 5.15 -2.99 8.32
C PHE A 360 4.79 -4.04 7.24
N TRP A 361 5.77 -4.51 6.49
CA TRP A 361 5.58 -5.56 5.48
C TRP A 361 6.04 -6.93 5.99
N THR A 362 5.45 -7.98 5.44
CA THR A 362 5.38 -9.35 5.97
C THR A 362 6.41 -10.31 5.43
#